data_AF-A0AA38J8P0-F1
#
_entry.id   AF-A0AA38J8P0-F1
#
_cell.length_a   1.000
_cell.length_b   1.000
_cell.length_c   1.000
_cell.angle_alpha   90.00
_cell.angle_beta   90.00
_cell.angle_gamma   90.00
#
_symmetry.space_group_name_H-M   'P 1'
#
loop_
_entity.id
_entity.type
_entity.pdbx_description
1 polymer ?
#
loop_
_entity_poly.entity_id
_entity_poly.type
_entity_poly.pdbx_seq_one_letter_code
_entity_poly.pdbx_strand_id
1 'polypeptide(L)' 'LPSRNLDCRAYYTPPLEAHGTVMVFQHGAGYSGLSFACMAKEITDMTGGECGVLAIDARRHGKL' A
#
# COMPACT_ATOMS: atom_id res chain seq x y z
N LEU A 1 -14.52 -7.06 -4.38
CA LEU A 1 -15.85 -7.66 -4.11
C LEU A 1 -16.66 -6.71 -3.23
N PRO A 2 -17.38 -5.73 -3.82
CA PRO A 2 -18.16 -4.74 -3.07
C PRO A 2 -19.19 -5.38 -2.12
N SER A 3 -19.70 -6.55 -2.49
CA SER A 3 -20.62 -7.36 -1.68
C SER A 3 -20.06 -7.84 -0.34
N ARG A 4 -18.74 -7.74 -0.12
CA ARG A 4 -18.10 -8.19 1.14
C ARG A 4 -17.99 -7.10 2.21
N ASN A 5 -18.43 -5.87 1.92
CA ASN A 5 -18.42 -4.74 2.87
C ASN A 5 -17.07 -4.55 3.60
N LEU A 6 -15.97 -4.71 2.86
CA LEU A 6 -14.62 -4.56 3.38
C LEU A 6 -14.27 -3.06 3.40
N ASP A 7 -13.91 -2.56 4.57
CA ASP A 7 -13.38 -1.22 4.77
C ASP A 7 -11.94 -1.36 5.27
N CYS A 8 -10.99 -1.11 4.38
CA CYS A 8 -9.56 -1.28 4.65
C CYS A 8 -8.87 0.07 4.44
N ARG A 9 -7.90 0.37 5.31
CA ARG A 9 -7.04 1.54 5.10
C ARG A 9 -6.01 1.22 4.02
N ALA A 10 -5.86 2.13 3.07
CA ALA A 10 -4.84 2.05 2.05
C ALA A 10 -3.88 3.25 2.18
N TYR A 11 -2.60 2.98 2.02
CA TYR A 11 -1.53 3.97 1.95
C TYR A 11 -0.97 3.94 0.54
N TYR A 12 -1.05 5.05 -0.16
CA TYR A 12 -0.72 5.11 -1.58
C TYR A 12 0.23 6.27 -1.87
N THR A 13 1.38 5.93 -2.44
CA THR A 13 2.31 6.87 -3.07
C THR A 13 2.22 6.60 -4.58
N PRO A 14 1.64 7.50 -5.38
CA PRO A 14 1.54 7.28 -6.82
C PRO A 14 2.92 7.33 -7.50
N PRO A 15 3.11 6.62 -8.61
CA PRO A 15 4.24 6.90 -9.50
C PRO A 15 4.07 8.29 -10.12
N LEU A 16 5.17 8.93 -10.50
CA LEU A 16 5.14 10.25 -11.14
C LEU A 16 4.50 10.21 -12.53
N GLU A 17 4.69 9.11 -13.25
CA GLU A 17 4.16 8.90 -14.59
C GLU A 17 2.74 8.32 -14.55
N ALA A 18 1.87 8.79 -15.45
CA ALA A 18 0.47 8.37 -15.54
C ALA A 18 0.29 6.86 -15.80
N HIS A 19 1.29 6.21 -16.39
CA HIS A 19 1.34 4.77 -16.66
C HIS A 19 2.50 4.07 -15.93
N GLY A 20 2.91 4.60 -14.78
CA GLY A 20 3.98 4.04 -13.96
C GLY A 20 3.62 2.71 -13.28
N THR A 21 4.64 2.02 -12.78
CA THR A 21 4.47 0.73 -12.08
C THR A 21 4.06 0.98 -10.63
N VAL A 22 3.25 0.10 -10.04
CA VAL A 22 2.90 0.15 -8.61
C VAL A 22 3.22 -1.18 -7.94
N MET A 23 4.03 -1.14 -6.90
CA MET A 23 4.25 -2.29 -6.02
C MET A 23 3.17 -2.35 -4.95
N VAL A 24 2.53 -3.51 -4.80
CA VAL A 24 1.45 -3.73 -3.84
C VAL A 24 1.98 -4.54 -2.65
N PHE A 25 1.83 -4.00 -1.44
CA PHE A 25 2.33 -4.62 -0.21
C PHE A 25 1.19 -5.05 0.71
N GLN A 26 1.28 -6.32 1.09
CA GLN A 26 0.46 -6.95 2.10
C GLN A 26 1.34 -7.21 3.32
N HIS A 27 0.94 -6.69 4.49
CA HIS A 27 1.70 -6.93 5.72
C HIS A 27 1.45 -8.34 6.27
N GLY A 28 2.37 -8.83 7.11
CA GLY A 28 2.20 -10.05 7.89
C GLY A 28 1.29 -9.86 9.12
N ALA A 29 0.87 -10.96 9.76
CA ALA A 29 0.04 -10.89 10.96
C ALA A 29 0.70 -10.05 12.08
N GLY A 30 -0.10 -9.25 12.78
CA GLY A 30 0.38 -8.36 13.87
C GLY A 30 0.94 -7.01 13.42
N TYR A 31 1.13 -6.80 12.10
CA TYR A 31 1.60 -5.54 11.52
C TYR A 31 0.47 -4.76 10.85
N SER A 32 0.80 -3.64 10.19
CA SER A 32 -0.13 -2.83 9.41
C SER A 32 0.49 -2.41 8.08
N GLY A 33 -0.31 -1.89 7.15
CA GLY A 33 0.20 -1.32 5.90
C GLY A 33 1.28 -0.24 6.12
N LEU A 34 1.21 0.51 7.23
CA LEU A 34 2.19 1.56 7.56
C LEU A 34 3.59 1.00 7.90
N SER A 35 3.71 -0.30 8.18
CA SER A 35 5.01 -0.95 8.41
C SER A 35 5.95 -0.84 7.20
N PHE A 36 5.40 -0.55 6.01
CA PHE A 36 6.16 -0.35 4.78
C PHE A 36 6.58 1.09 4.52
N ALA A 37 6.29 2.06 5.40
CA ALA A 37 6.51 3.48 5.12
C ALA A 37 7.98 3.82 4.76
N CYS A 38 8.95 3.31 5.52
CA CYS A 38 10.37 3.54 5.24
C CYS A 38 10.79 2.88 3.92
N MET A 39 10.33 1.65 3.66
CA MET A 39 10.60 0.96 2.40
C MET A 39 9.97 1.69 1.20
N ALA A 40 8.78 2.27 1.36
CA ALA A 40 8.14 3.07 0.30
C ALA A 40 8.98 4.31 -0.05
N LYS A 41 9.58 4.95 0.96
CA LYS A 41 10.53 6.04 0.75
C LYS A 41 11.75 5.54 -0.04
N GLU A 42 12.38 4.45 0.39
CA GLU A 42 13.56 3.92 -0.31
C GLU A 42 13.24 3.50 -1.75
N ILE A 43 12.08 2.90 -2.02
CA ILE A 43 11.64 2.59 -3.40
C ILE A 43 11.52 3.87 -4.24
N THR A 44 10.94 4.94 -3.66
CA THR A 44 10.81 6.23 -4.35
C THR A 44 12.18 6.80 -4.68
N ASP A 45 13.09 6.79 -3.71
CA ASP A 45 14.45 7.33 -3.86
C ASP A 45 15.27 6.52 -4.87
N MET A 46 15.17 5.18 -4.85
CA MET A 46 15.88 4.28 -5.78
C MET A 46 15.35 4.34 -7.22
N THR A 47 14.05 4.57 -7.39
CA THR A 47 13.40 4.57 -8.72
C THR A 47 13.18 5.96 -9.28
N GLY A 48 13.57 7.02 -8.56
CA GLY A 48 13.27 8.39 -8.96
C GLY A 48 11.76 8.68 -9.07
N GLY A 49 10.92 7.91 -8.38
CA GLY A 49 9.46 8.03 -8.44
C GLY A 49 8.79 7.34 -9.63
N GLU A 50 9.51 6.58 -10.47
CA GLU A 50 8.92 5.77 -11.54
C GLU A 50 8.04 4.62 -11.00
N CYS A 51 8.35 4.14 -9.78
CA CYS A 51 7.60 3.09 -9.10
C CYS A 51 6.84 3.65 -7.91
N GLY A 52 5.51 3.59 -7.98
CA GLY A 52 4.62 3.89 -6.87
C GLY A 52 4.47 2.71 -5.91
N VAL A 53 3.86 2.99 -4.76
CA VAL A 53 3.66 2.00 -3.69
C VAL A 53 2.22 2.07 -3.20
N LEU A 54 1.58 0.91 -3.08
CA LEU A 54 0.28 0.73 -2.44
C LEU A 54 0.42 -0.28 -1.31
N ALA A 55 0.19 0.13 -0.07
CA ALA A 55 0.14 -0.77 1.09
C ALA A 55 -1.26 -0.79 1.69
N ILE A 56 -1.76 -1.98 2.01
CA ILE A 56 -3.13 -2.17 2.54
C ILE A 56 -3.04 -2.64 3.98
N ASP A 57 -3.87 -2.07 4.86
CA ASP A 57 -4.09 -2.57 6.20
C ASP A 57 -5.20 -3.62 6.19
N ALA A 58 -4.81 -4.89 6.27
CA ALA A 58 -5.67 -6.06 6.22
C ALA A 58 -6.16 -6.50 7.62
N ARG A 59 -5.89 -5.71 8.66
CA ARG A 59 -6.31 -6.02 10.02
C ARG A 59 -7.83 -5.94 10.16
N ARG A 60 -8.42 -6.91 10.88
CA ARG A 60 -9.84 -6.94 11.27
C ARG A 60 -10.79 -6.60 10.11
N HIS A 61 -10.77 -7.40 9.05
CA HIS A 61 -11.77 -7.32 7.98
C HIS A 61 -13.20 -7.52 8.52
N GLY A 62 -13.83 -6.43 8.98
CA GLY A 62 -15.14 -6.35 9.62
C GLY A 62 -15.18 -5.24 10.67
N LYS A 63 -16.17 -4.35 10.61
CA LYS A 63 -16.50 -3.44 11.73
C LYS A 63 -16.74 -4.29 12.99
N LEU A 64 -16.35 -3.76 14.16
CA LEU A 64 -16.93 -4.20 15.43
C LEU A 64 -18.45 -4.02 15.39
#